data_AF-A0A6J1IVH9-F1
#
_entry.id   AF-A0A6J1IVH9-F1
#
_cell.length_a   1.000
_cell.length_b   1.000
_cell.length_c   1.000
_cell.angle_alpha   90.00
_cell.angle_beta   90.00
_cell.angle_gamma   90.00
#
_symmetry.space_group_name_H-M   'P 1'
#
loop_
_entity.id
_entity.type
_entity.pdbx_description
1 polymer ?
#
loop_
_entity_poly.entity_id
_entity_poly.type
_entity_poly.pdbx_seq_one_letter_code
_entity_poly.pdbx_strand_id
1 'polypeptide(L)'
;MVECGNQEHRTKVSSGLSLCSVDTGKHEKVCWNEKFSFELPSSDWKNITHIKFRIMEIKFLSNESVGAILIHLGGIISEGYERGFIEVRPAPYNVVLEEDDTYKGEIKIGFKFFTKEEIVQMEAREFIADVKQERKLIYGKVMNLWRNVWLKLLCLFGHKTFSSGQKQQ
;
A
#
# COMPACT_ATOMS: atom_id res chain seq x y z
N MET A 1 17.31 5.12 -7.96
CA MET A 1 17.42 4.07 -8.98
C MET A 1 17.50 2.75 -8.26
N VAL A 2 16.79 1.73 -8.73
CA VAL A 2 16.71 0.42 -8.07
C VAL A 2 16.99 -0.66 -9.12
N GLU A 3 17.97 -1.50 -8.85
CA GLU A 3 18.43 -2.58 -9.71
C GLU A 3 18.17 -3.93 -9.00
N CYS A 4 17.51 -4.86 -9.69
CA CYS A 4 17.24 -6.21 -9.21
C CYS A 4 17.43 -7.21 -10.37
N GLY A 5 18.51 -7.99 -10.34
CA GLY A 5 18.92 -8.80 -11.49
C GLY A 5 19.11 -7.92 -12.74
N ASN A 6 18.39 -8.24 -13.81
CA ASN A 6 18.43 -7.47 -15.08
C ASN A 6 17.38 -6.35 -15.16
N GLN A 7 16.60 -6.12 -14.09
CA GLN A 7 15.54 -5.10 -14.06
C GLN A 7 16.06 -3.85 -13.37
N GLU A 8 15.85 -2.69 -14.01
CA GLU A 8 16.18 -1.38 -13.47
C GLU A 8 14.92 -0.50 -13.44
N HIS A 9 14.65 0.10 -12.30
CA HIS A 9 13.60 1.11 -12.14
C HIS A 9 14.20 2.44 -11.67
N ARG A 10 13.80 3.52 -12.34
CA ARG A 10 14.17 4.89 -11.97
C ARG A 10 12.91 5.70 -11.72
N THR A 11 12.85 6.35 -10.57
CA THR A 11 11.77 7.28 -10.20
C THR A 11 12.25 8.72 -10.19
N LYS A 12 11.29 9.64 -10.27
CA LYS A 12 11.53 11.09 -10.28
C LYS A 12 11.26 11.68 -8.90
N VAL A 13 12.32 12.29 -8.37
CA VAL A 13 12.38 13.38 -7.37
C VAL A 13 11.47 13.20 -6.16
N SER A 14 12.07 12.88 -5.01
CA SER A 14 11.53 13.30 -3.73
C SER A 14 11.43 14.84 -3.78
N SER A 15 10.22 15.40 -3.83
CA SER A 15 10.09 16.85 -3.68
C SER A 15 10.78 17.21 -2.36
N GLY A 16 11.74 18.14 -2.40
CA GLY A 16 12.46 18.67 -1.22
C GLY A 16 11.56 19.45 -0.25
N LEU A 17 10.29 19.07 -0.18
CA LEU A 17 9.25 19.67 0.63
C LEU A 17 8.18 18.63 0.97
N SER A 18 8.54 17.36 1.17
CA SER A 18 7.67 16.41 1.86
C SER A 18 8.27 16.12 3.23
N LEU A 19 8.04 17.04 4.17
CA LEU A 19 8.29 16.83 5.59
C LEU A 19 7.45 15.62 6.05
N CYS A 20 8.06 14.43 6.11
CA CYS A 20 7.48 13.33 6.88
C CYS A 20 7.62 13.63 8.37
N SER A 21 6.71 14.47 8.86
CA SER A 21 6.45 14.80 10.27
C SER A 21 7.63 15.46 11.00
N VAL A 22 7.30 16.57 11.64
CA VAL A 22 8.16 17.43 12.45
C VAL A 22 8.72 16.64 13.64
N ASP A 23 9.95 16.15 13.52
CA ASP A 23 10.80 15.92 14.68
C ASP A 23 11.67 17.17 14.88
N THR A 24 11.83 17.58 16.13
CA THR A 24 12.33 18.87 16.61
C THR A 24 13.85 19.03 16.43
N GLY A 25 14.40 18.58 15.31
CA GLY A 25 15.81 18.61 14.96
C GLY A 25 16.02 19.09 13.52
N LYS A 26 17.01 19.96 13.32
CA LYS A 26 17.39 20.70 12.09
C LYS A 26 17.80 19.85 10.86
N HIS A 27 17.30 18.64 10.69
CA HIS A 27 17.64 17.79 9.55
C HIS A 27 16.44 17.63 8.61
N GLU A 28 16.64 18.10 7.37
CA GLU A 28 15.67 17.94 6.29
C GLU A 28 15.56 16.46 5.93
N LYS A 29 14.41 15.86 6.23
CA LYS A 29 14.13 14.46 5.94
C LYS A 29 13.46 14.35 4.59
N VAL A 30 14.09 13.60 3.71
CA VAL A 30 13.60 13.33 2.35
C VAL A 30 12.68 12.10 2.37
N CYS A 31 11.55 12.19 1.68
CA CYS A 31 10.57 11.11 1.60
C CYS A 31 10.31 10.69 0.16
N TRP A 32 10.51 9.40 -0.10
CA TRP A 32 10.14 8.78 -1.38
C TRP A 32 8.72 8.18 -1.31
N ASN A 33 8.41 7.35 -0.30
CA ASN A 33 7.12 6.65 -0.17
C ASN A 33 6.67 5.93 -1.46
N GLU A 34 7.62 5.44 -2.24
CA GLU A 34 7.38 4.73 -3.50
C GLU A 34 7.45 3.21 -3.31
N LYS A 35 6.69 2.48 -4.13
CA LYS A 35 6.74 1.02 -4.21
C LYS A 35 7.30 0.61 -5.56
N PHE A 36 8.26 -0.30 -5.53
CA PHE A 36 8.79 -0.98 -6.71
C PHE A 36 8.36 -2.43 -6.70
N SER A 37 7.95 -2.94 -7.86
CA SER A 37 7.55 -4.33 -8.05
C SER A 37 8.44 -4.94 -9.12
N PHE A 38 9.05 -6.08 -8.82
CA PHE A 38 9.91 -6.82 -9.72
C PHE A 38 9.35 -8.22 -9.90
N GLU A 39 9.21 -8.67 -11.13
CA GLU A 39 8.83 -10.05 -11.42
C GLU A 39 10.09 -10.92 -11.43
N LEU A 40 10.18 -11.89 -10.53
CA LEU A 40 11.31 -12.82 -10.53
C LEU A 40 10.98 -14.03 -11.44
N PRO A 41 11.82 -14.33 -12.44
CA PRO A 41 11.63 -15.52 -13.28
C PRO A 41 11.77 -16.80 -12.45
N SER A 42 10.90 -17.77 -12.70
CA SER A 42 10.87 -19.05 -11.95
C SER A 42 12.12 -19.91 -12.15
N SER A 43 12.82 -19.75 -13.28
CA SER A 43 14.08 -20.45 -13.58
C SER A 43 15.30 -19.83 -12.89
N ASP A 44 15.34 -18.50 -12.81
CA ASP A 44 16.57 -17.75 -12.51
C ASP A 44 16.53 -16.96 -11.20
N TRP A 45 15.46 -17.06 -10.42
CA TRP A 45 15.38 -16.37 -9.13
C TRP A 45 16.55 -16.71 -8.20
N LYS A 46 17.12 -17.92 -8.31
CA LYS A 46 18.31 -18.35 -7.55
C LYS A 46 19.56 -17.53 -7.87
N ASN A 47 19.62 -16.95 -9.07
CA ASN A 47 20.71 -16.08 -9.49
C ASN A 47 20.50 -14.63 -9.03
N ILE A 48 19.28 -14.28 -8.60
CA ILE A 48 18.93 -12.96 -8.06
C ILE A 48 19.22 -12.96 -6.57
N THR A 49 20.48 -12.64 -6.24
CA THR A 49 20.97 -12.70 -4.85
C THR A 49 20.81 -11.40 -4.08
N HIS A 50 20.64 -10.28 -4.79
CA HIS A 50 20.64 -8.95 -4.20
C HIS A 50 19.78 -7.97 -4.98
N ILE A 51 19.37 -6.91 -4.29
CA ILE A 51 18.81 -5.69 -4.85
C ILE A 51 19.73 -4.54 -4.48
N LYS A 52 20.03 -3.67 -5.45
CA LYS A 52 20.85 -2.49 -5.27
C LYS A 52 20.01 -1.24 -5.42
N PHE A 53 20.00 -0.40 -4.40
CA PHE A 53 19.39 0.92 -4.43
C PHE A 53 20.49 1.95 -4.58
N ARG A 54 20.44 2.79 -5.61
CA ARG A 54 21.32 3.97 -5.76
C ARG A 54 20.53 5.25 -5.57
N ILE A 55 21.02 6.09 -4.68
CA ILE A 55 20.51 7.45 -4.47
C ILE A 55 21.29 8.35 -5.43
N MET A 56 20.56 8.95 -6.37
CA MET A 56 21.13 9.82 -7.38
C MET A 56 20.71 11.26 -7.10
N GLU A 57 21.67 12.17 -7.12
CA GLU A 57 21.42 13.60 -7.18
C GLU A 57 21.31 13.99 -8.67
N ILE A 58 20.14 14.51 -9.05
CA ILE A 58 19.88 14.94 -10.43
C ILE A 58 20.28 16.41 -10.54
N LYS A 59 21.44 16.69 -11.15
CA LYS A 59 21.87 18.05 -11.48
C LYS A 59 21.63 18.33 -12.97
N PHE A 60 21.68 19.61 -13.33
CA PHE A 60 21.42 20.08 -14.70
C PHE A 60 22.41 19.52 -15.74
N LEU A 61 23.65 19.20 -15.33
CA LEU A 61 24.74 18.81 -16.25
C LEU A 61 25.12 17.33 -16.12
N SER A 62 25.05 16.75 -14.94
CA SER A 62 25.37 15.34 -14.71
C SER A 62 24.59 14.80 -13.51
N ASN A 63 24.12 13.56 -13.62
CA ASN A 63 23.59 12.84 -12.46
C ASN A 63 24.77 12.31 -11.66
N GLU A 64 24.78 12.54 -10.36
CA GLU A 64 25.84 12.10 -9.47
C GLU A 64 25.30 11.06 -8.47
N SER A 65 26.06 10.00 -8.21
CA SER A 65 25.72 9.03 -7.18
C SER A 65 26.05 9.62 -5.82
N VAL A 66 25.05 9.70 -4.94
CA VAL A 66 25.24 10.16 -3.54
C VAL A 66 25.66 8.98 -2.66
N GLY A 67 25.23 7.78 -3.02
CA GLY A 67 25.51 6.54 -2.32
C GLY A 67 24.54 5.44 -2.73
N ALA A 68 24.83 4.23 -2.27
CA ALA A 68 24.08 3.04 -2.57
C ALA A 68 23.80 2.20 -1.33
N ILE A 69 22.84 1.30 -1.47
CA ILE A 69 22.52 0.22 -0.53
C ILE A 69 22.49 -1.08 -1.31
N LEU A 70 23.13 -2.13 -0.79
CA LEU A 70 23.09 -3.48 -1.30
C LEU A 70 22.38 -4.39 -0.29
N ILE A 71 21.25 -4.99 -0.67
CA ILE A 71 20.45 -5.83 0.22
C ILE A 71 20.37 -7.24 -0.36
N HIS A 72 20.78 -8.24 0.42
CA HIS A 72 20.69 -9.63 0.02
C HIS A 72 19.26 -10.15 0.14
N LEU A 73 18.76 -10.74 -0.94
CA LEU A 73 17.39 -11.23 -1.04
C LEU A 73 17.24 -12.73 -0.75
N GLY A 74 18.33 -13.48 -0.61
CA GLY A 74 18.31 -14.95 -0.55
C GLY A 74 17.35 -15.51 0.51
N GLY A 75 17.41 -15.00 1.74
CA GLY A 75 16.51 -15.41 2.82
C GLY A 75 15.04 -15.03 2.57
N ILE A 76 14.80 -13.79 2.10
CA ILE A 76 13.46 -13.28 1.80
C ILE A 76 12.80 -14.11 0.69
N ILE A 77 13.52 -14.37 -0.41
CA ILE A 77 12.97 -15.13 -1.54
C ILE A 77 12.74 -16.58 -1.12
N SER A 78 13.69 -17.20 -0.42
CA SER A 78 13.59 -18.62 -0.06
C SER A 78 12.43 -18.86 0.92
N GLU A 79 12.32 -18.07 1.98
CA GLU A 79 11.19 -18.14 2.93
C GLU A 79 9.86 -17.79 2.25
N GLY A 80 9.86 -16.78 1.37
CA GLY A 80 8.68 -16.39 0.61
C GLY A 80 8.19 -17.47 -0.35
N TYR A 81 9.10 -18.22 -0.98
CA TYR A 81 8.76 -19.32 -1.87
C TYR A 81 8.17 -20.50 -1.10
N GLU A 82 8.72 -20.82 0.08
CA GLU A 82 8.21 -21.89 0.93
C GLU A 82 6.82 -21.58 1.52
N ARG A 83 6.57 -20.32 1.90
CA ARG A 83 5.33 -19.91 2.56
C ARG A 83 4.27 -19.35 1.60
N GLY A 84 4.62 -19.08 0.35
CA GLY A 84 3.77 -18.36 -0.61
C GLY A 84 3.78 -16.83 -0.45
N PHE A 85 4.14 -16.34 0.74
CA PHE A 85 4.19 -14.93 1.08
C PHE A 85 5.19 -14.63 2.20
N ILE A 86 5.84 -13.47 2.12
CA ILE A 86 6.57 -12.87 3.24
C ILE A 86 6.49 -11.34 3.17
N GLU A 87 6.40 -10.71 4.34
CA GLU A 87 6.51 -9.27 4.51
C GLU A 87 7.59 -8.93 5.54
N VAL A 88 8.58 -8.17 5.08
CA VAL A 88 9.58 -7.54 5.92
C VAL A 88 9.14 -6.10 6.12
N ARG A 89 8.83 -5.73 7.37
CA ARG A 89 8.41 -4.36 7.70
C ARG A 89 9.51 -3.36 7.38
N PRO A 90 9.16 -2.10 7.01
CA PRO A 90 10.15 -1.06 6.76
C PRO A 90 11.16 -0.92 7.89
N ALA A 91 12.43 -1.12 7.57
CA ALA A 91 13.56 -1.07 8.48
C ALA A 91 14.63 -0.12 7.94
N PRO A 92 15.42 0.52 8.83
CA PRO A 92 16.53 1.39 8.41
C PRO A 92 17.68 0.60 7.77
N TYR A 93 18.24 1.14 6.70
CA TYR A 93 19.43 0.64 6.01
C TYR A 93 20.42 1.79 5.82
N ASN A 94 21.70 1.49 6.05
CA ASN A 94 22.78 2.43 5.83
C ASN A 94 22.98 2.66 4.33
N VAL A 95 23.13 3.92 3.96
CA VAL A 95 23.57 4.37 2.64
C VAL A 95 25.07 4.61 2.73
N VAL A 96 25.82 4.01 1.81
CA VAL A 96 27.28 4.11 1.77
C VAL A 96 27.76 4.54 0.39
N LEU A 97 28.96 5.12 0.29
CA LEU A 97 29.65 5.29 -0.99
C LEU A 97 30.03 3.94 -1.59
N GLU A 98 30.02 3.85 -2.92
CA GLU A 98 30.36 2.60 -3.61
C GLU A 98 31.87 2.33 -3.64
N GLU A 99 32.70 3.38 -3.49
CA GLU A 99 34.15 3.26 -3.61
C GLU A 99 34.83 2.77 -2.33
N ASP A 100 34.35 3.19 -1.17
CA ASP A 100 35.03 3.00 0.12
C ASP A 100 34.09 2.62 1.28
N ASP A 101 32.82 2.31 1.00
CA ASP A 101 31.78 2.01 1.98
C ASP A 101 31.58 3.09 3.06
N THR A 102 32.02 4.33 2.81
CA THR A 102 31.85 5.44 3.75
C THR A 102 30.37 5.77 3.92
N TYR A 103 29.91 5.82 5.18
CA TYR A 103 28.53 6.15 5.53
C TYR A 103 28.10 7.54 5.03
N LYS A 104 26.91 7.62 4.41
CA LYS A 104 26.30 8.84 3.86
C LYS A 104 24.90 9.14 4.39
N GLY A 105 24.24 8.19 5.04
CA GLY A 105 22.91 8.40 5.60
C GLY A 105 22.14 7.11 5.81
N GLU A 106 20.84 7.25 6.05
CA GLU A 106 19.93 6.13 6.30
C GLU A 106 18.69 6.26 5.43
N ILE A 107 18.19 5.13 4.94
CA ILE A 107 16.88 5.03 4.26
C ILE A 107 16.07 3.88 4.87
N LYS A 108 14.74 4.05 4.96
CA LYS A 108 13.85 2.98 5.43
C LYS A 108 13.26 2.23 4.25
N ILE A 109 13.45 0.92 4.21
CA ILE A 109 13.00 0.04 3.13
C ILE A 109 12.26 -1.15 3.72
N GLY A 110 11.11 -1.49 3.15
CA GLY A 110 10.36 -2.71 3.47
C GLY A 110 10.24 -3.60 2.22
N PHE A 111 10.01 -4.90 2.45
CA PHE A 111 9.88 -5.87 1.37
C PHE A 111 8.56 -6.62 1.49
N LYS A 112 7.93 -6.90 0.36
CA LYS A 112 6.86 -7.88 0.26
C LYS A 112 7.16 -8.78 -0.91
N PHE A 113 7.08 -10.09 -0.69
CA PHE A 113 7.23 -11.09 -1.72
C PHE A 113 5.99 -11.97 -1.73
N PHE A 114 5.51 -12.27 -2.93
CA PHE A 114 4.35 -13.12 -3.17
C PHE A 114 4.68 -14.08 -4.30
N THR A 115 4.24 -15.33 -4.19
CA THR A 115 4.22 -16.23 -5.35
C THR A 115 3.04 -15.87 -6.26
N LYS A 116 3.08 -16.32 -7.52
CA LYS A 116 1.99 -16.06 -8.47
C LYS A 116 0.66 -16.61 -7.97
N GLU A 117 0.70 -17.78 -7.34
CA GLU A 117 -0.46 -18.44 -6.76
C GLU A 117 -1.08 -17.61 -5.63
N GLU A 118 -0.24 -17.03 -4.76
CA GLU A 118 -0.73 -16.17 -3.68
C GLU A 118 -1.29 -14.85 -4.20
N ILE A 119 -0.67 -14.25 -5.23
CA ILE A 119 -1.20 -13.03 -5.88
C ILE A 119 -2.63 -13.29 -6.38
N VAL A 120 -2.85 -14.38 -7.12
CA VAL A 120 -4.17 -14.75 -7.63
C VAL A 120 -5.18 -14.96 -6.49
N GLN A 121 -4.76 -15.61 -5.40
CA GLN A 121 -5.63 -15.79 -4.23
C GLN A 121 -5.97 -14.46 -3.55
N MET A 122 -5.01 -13.55 -3.41
CA MET A 122 -5.22 -12.24 -2.83
C MET A 122 -6.18 -11.40 -3.66
N GLU A 123 -6.00 -11.35 -4.97
CA GLU A 123 -6.90 -10.65 -5.90
C GLU A 123 -8.33 -11.20 -5.82
N ALA A 124 -8.48 -12.54 -5.75
CA ALA A 124 -9.79 -13.16 -5.57
C ALA A 124 -10.45 -12.79 -4.24
N ARG A 125 -9.67 -12.74 -3.13
CA ARG A 125 -10.17 -12.32 -1.81
C ARG A 125 -10.57 -10.84 -1.80
N GLU A 126 -9.78 -9.98 -2.43
CA GLU A 126 -10.08 -8.55 -2.56
C GLU A 126 -11.35 -8.33 -3.38
N PHE A 127 -11.50 -9.02 -4.50
CA PHE A 127 -12.72 -8.99 -5.31
C PHE A 127 -13.96 -9.44 -4.51
N ILE A 128 -13.85 -10.54 -3.76
CA ILE A 128 -14.95 -11.02 -2.89
C ILE A 128 -15.30 -9.99 -1.81
N ALA A 129 -14.29 -9.34 -1.22
CA ALA A 129 -14.50 -8.31 -0.20
C ALA A 129 -15.22 -7.09 -0.78
N ASP A 130 -14.83 -6.64 -1.98
CA ASP A 130 -15.44 -5.51 -2.67
C ASP A 130 -16.91 -5.81 -3.03
N VAL A 131 -17.19 -6.98 -3.61
CA VAL A 131 -18.57 -7.44 -3.89
C VAL A 131 -19.40 -7.50 -2.60
N LYS A 132 -18.83 -7.94 -1.48
CA LYS A 132 -19.51 -7.98 -0.18
C LYS A 132 -19.79 -6.58 0.35
N GLN A 133 -18.86 -5.65 0.18
CA GLN A 133 -19.00 -4.25 0.58
C GLN A 133 -20.09 -3.57 -0.26
N GLU A 134 -20.09 -3.77 -1.58
CA GLU A 134 -21.11 -3.26 -2.49
C GLU A 134 -22.50 -3.80 -2.13
N ARG A 135 -22.63 -5.12 -1.90
CA ARG A 135 -23.91 -5.72 -1.45
C ARG A 135 -24.40 -5.14 -0.12
N LYS A 136 -23.51 -4.87 0.84
CA LYS A 136 -23.89 -4.20 2.10
C LYS A 136 -24.45 -2.80 1.85
N LEU A 137 -23.84 -2.03 0.97
CA LEU A 137 -24.31 -0.69 0.61
C LEU A 137 -25.68 -0.74 -0.08
N ILE A 138 -25.89 -1.71 -0.97
CA ILE A 138 -27.18 -1.94 -1.64
C ILE A 138 -28.26 -2.32 -0.62
N TYR A 139 -27.98 -3.29 0.26
CA TYR A 139 -28.92 -3.68 1.31
C TYR A 139 -29.29 -2.49 2.22
N GLY A 140 -28.31 -1.66 2.61
CA GLY A 140 -28.55 -0.43 3.37
C GLY A 140 -29.47 0.55 2.64
N LYS A 141 -29.27 0.77 1.33
CA LYS A 141 -30.14 1.63 0.51
C LYS A 141 -31.56 1.07 0.41
N VAL A 142 -31.69 -0.22 0.15
CA VAL A 142 -32.99 -0.91 0.04
C VAL A 142 -33.74 -0.85 1.37
N MET A 143 -33.10 -1.20 2.49
CA MET A 143 -33.71 -1.13 3.83
C MET A 143 -34.14 0.29 4.21
N ASN A 144 -33.37 1.31 3.84
CA ASN A 144 -33.75 2.71 4.05
C ASN A 144 -34.98 3.10 3.20
N LEU A 145 -35.08 2.61 1.95
CA LEU A 145 -36.26 2.79 1.11
C LEU A 145 -37.51 2.13 1.72
N TRP A 146 -37.39 0.86 2.14
CA TRP A 146 -38.48 0.16 2.81
C TRP A 146 -38.90 0.86 4.11
N ARG A 147 -37.95 1.32 4.93
CA ARG A 147 -38.25 2.09 6.14
C ARG A 147 -39.02 3.37 5.82
N ASN A 148 -38.62 4.10 4.79
CA ASN A 148 -39.29 5.34 4.36
C ASN A 148 -40.69 5.07 3.78
N VAL A 149 -40.87 3.97 3.03
CA VAL A 149 -42.18 3.54 2.52
C VAL A 149 -43.10 3.13 3.67
N TRP A 150 -42.58 2.40 4.65
CA TRP A 150 -43.35 1.95 5.81
C TRP A 150 -43.72 3.10 6.75
N LEU A 151 -42.82 4.07 6.97
CA LEU A 151 -43.12 5.33 7.66
C LEU A 151 -44.25 6.10 6.95
N LYS A 152 -44.21 6.21 5.62
CA LYS A 152 -45.27 6.88 4.84
C LYS A 152 -46.60 6.12 4.90
N LEU A 153 -46.58 4.79 4.87
CA LEU A 153 -47.77 3.96 5.03
C LEU A 153 -48.39 4.09 6.44
N LEU A 154 -47.57 4.09 7.50
CA LEU A 154 -48.05 4.32 8.87
C LEU A 154 -48.71 5.69 9.03
N CYS A 155 -48.17 6.75 8.41
CA CYS A 155 -48.79 8.07 8.40
C CYS A 155 -50.15 8.10 7.68
N LEU A 156 -50.35 7.26 6.65
CA LEU A 156 -51.62 7.18 5.91
C LEU A 156 -52.68 6.33 6.63
N PHE A 157 -52.28 5.30 7.38
CA PHE A 157 -53.19 4.48 8.19
C PHE A 157 -53.52 5.10 9.56
N GLY A 158 -52.70 6.03 10.07
CA GLY A 158 -52.97 6.75 11.32
C GLY A 158 -54.11 7.78 11.26
N HIS A 159 -54.73 8.00 10.09
CA HIS A 159 -55.76 9.05 9.90
C HIS A 159 -57.18 8.52 9.69
N LYS A 160 -57.47 7.24 9.98
CA LYS A 160 -58.83 6.66 9.88
C LYS A 160 -59.22 5.80 11.09
N THR A 161 -59.47 6.45 12.23
CA THR A 161 -60.44 6.09 13.31
C THR A 161 -60.42 7.30 14.27
N PHE A 162 -61.48 8.00 14.67
CA PHE A 162 -62.90 7.74 14.72
C PHE A 162 -63.58 9.12 14.87
N SER A 163 -64.44 9.50 13.94
CA SER A 163 -65.42 10.58 14.14
C SER A 163 -66.73 9.93 14.56
N SER A 164 -67.21 10.24 15.77
CA SER A 164 -68.61 10.51 16.13
C SER A 164 -68.90 10.19 17.61
N GLY A 165 -69.69 11.05 18.27
CA GLY A 165 -70.64 10.59 19.29
C GLY A 165 -70.40 10.97 20.75
N GLN A 166 -70.67 12.23 21.08
CA GLN A 166 -71.32 12.76 22.30
C GLN A 166 -71.77 11.86 23.49
N LYS A 167 -71.60 12.45 24.69
CA LYS A 167 -72.39 12.45 25.96
C LYS A 167 -72.03 11.48 27.10
N GLN A 168 -71.49 12.05 28.19
CA GLN A 168 -72.11 12.35 29.51
C GLN A 168 -71.00 13.08 30.31
N GLN A 169 -71.19 14.26 30.94
CA GLN A 169 -72.24 14.72 31.85
C GLN A 169 -72.33 16.26 31.79
#